data_AF-A6LXI5-F1
#
_entry.id   AF-A6LXI5-F1
#
_cell.length_a   1.000
_cell.length_b   1.000
_cell.length_c   1.000
_cell.angle_alpha   90.00
_cell.angle_beta   90.00
_cell.angle_gamma   90.00
#
_symmetry.space_group_name_H-M   'P 1'
#
loop_
_entity.id
_entity.type
_entity.pdbx_description
1 polymer ?
#
loop_
_entity_poly.entity_id
_entity_poly.type
_entity_poly.pdbx_seq_one_letter_code
_entity_poly.pdbx_strand_id
1 'polypeptide(L)'
;MKEKRKTIILLILCAMLITLGGVGFYYWYNNENFVSTEDAKVDGDFISITPQVSGKLLEFNAKEGDKDVKDQILGRLDTNGLADANIDSALLRAPTNGIIIKKETEEGQYVSAGSTLAVMIDPEKLYITANIEEIKVEKLHEGQSVDIKIDQFEGKSFKGKVEYIGKASNSAFSLLPSSSGGTFTKVVQKVPVKIEFEKNDANLLPGTNAGIKIHIK
;
A
#
# COMPACT_ATOMS: atom_id res chain seq x y z
N MET A 1 -18.08 18.42 61.58
CA MET A 1 -17.57 18.80 60.24
C MET A 1 -16.40 17.94 59.73
N LYS A 2 -15.51 17.40 60.57
CA LYS A 2 -14.35 16.57 60.14
C LYS A 2 -14.73 15.21 59.53
N GLU A 3 -15.73 14.50 60.07
CA GLU A 3 -16.14 13.18 59.57
C GLU A 3 -16.67 13.21 58.12
N LYS A 4 -17.58 14.16 57.81
CA LYS A 4 -18.09 14.31 56.43
C LYS A 4 -16.99 14.61 55.41
N ARG A 5 -15.92 15.33 55.80
CA ARG A 5 -14.77 15.60 54.91
C ARG A 5 -13.96 14.32 54.64
N LYS A 6 -13.76 13.45 55.63
CA LYS A 6 -13.10 12.15 55.42
C LYS A 6 -13.90 11.24 54.48
N THR A 7 -15.23 11.17 54.65
CA THR A 7 -16.08 10.38 53.76
C THR A 7 -16.07 10.90 52.33
N ILE A 8 -16.08 12.23 52.13
CA ILE A 8 -15.96 12.85 50.80
C ILE A 8 -14.59 12.56 50.18
N ILE A 9 -13.50 12.67 50.95
CA ILE A 9 -12.15 12.35 50.46
C ILE A 9 -12.05 10.88 50.06
N LEU A 10 -12.60 9.96 50.86
CA LEU A 10 -12.62 8.52 50.54
C LEU A 10 -13.41 8.24 49.26
N LEU A 11 -14.57 8.86 49.07
CA LEU A 11 -15.36 8.73 47.84
C LEU A 11 -14.61 9.23 46.61
N ILE A 12 -13.91 10.36 46.72
CA ILE A 12 -13.08 10.91 45.63
C ILE A 12 -11.92 9.95 45.31
N LEU A 13 -11.28 9.36 46.33
CA LEU A 13 -10.18 8.41 46.16
C LEU A 13 -10.65 7.10 45.50
N CYS A 14 -11.82 6.57 45.91
CA CYS A 14 -12.44 5.43 45.27
C CYS A 14 -12.84 5.74 43.82
N ALA A 15 -13.44 6.90 43.55
CA ALA A 15 -13.76 7.32 42.19
C ALA A 15 -12.50 7.43 41.32
N MET A 16 -11.41 7.98 41.85
CA MET A 16 -10.13 8.09 41.17
C MET A 16 -9.49 6.72 40.89
N LEU A 17 -9.61 5.76 41.82
CA LEU A 17 -9.15 4.38 41.63
C LEU A 17 -9.96 3.65 40.55
N ILE A 18 -11.28 3.84 40.51
CA ILE A 18 -12.15 3.24 39.49
C ILE A 18 -11.83 3.82 38.11
N THR A 19 -11.63 5.13 37.99
CA THR A 19 -11.28 5.75 36.71
C THR A 19 -9.89 5.31 36.25
N LEU A 20 -8.88 5.28 37.12
CA LEU A 20 -7.55 4.76 36.80
C LEU A 20 -7.57 3.29 36.39
N GLY A 21 -8.31 2.45 37.12
CA GLY A 21 -8.47 1.03 36.81
C GLY A 21 -9.17 0.81 35.46
N GLY A 22 -10.23 1.58 35.17
CA GLY A 22 -10.93 1.53 33.89
C GLY A 22 -10.07 1.95 32.71
N VAL A 23 -9.29 3.02 32.85
CA VAL A 23 -8.33 3.48 31.83
C VAL A 23 -7.24 2.44 31.61
N GLY A 24 -6.66 1.90 32.69
CA GLY A 24 -5.65 0.85 32.61
C GLY A 24 -6.17 -0.41 31.91
N PHE A 25 -7.36 -0.87 32.27
CA PHE A 25 -8.02 -2.00 31.63
C PHE A 25 -8.30 -1.76 30.14
N TYR A 26 -8.78 -0.56 29.78
CA TYR A 26 -9.04 -0.20 28.39
C TYR A 26 -7.78 -0.23 27.51
N TYR A 27 -6.67 0.34 28.00
CA TYR A 27 -5.38 0.31 27.29
C TYR A 27 -4.82 -1.10 27.19
N TRP A 28 -4.91 -1.88 28.27
CA TRP A 28 -4.49 -3.29 28.27
C TRP A 28 -5.28 -4.10 27.23
N TYR A 29 -6.61 -3.98 27.23
CA TYR A 29 -7.47 -4.69 26.28
C TYR A 29 -7.19 -4.32 24.82
N ASN A 30 -6.99 -3.03 24.51
CA ASN A 30 -6.72 -2.60 23.13
C ASN A 30 -5.34 -3.06 22.64
N ASN A 31 -4.33 -3.08 23.52
CA ASN A 31 -2.97 -3.51 23.18
C ASN A 31 -2.80 -5.04 23.09
N GLU A 32 -3.64 -5.80 23.80
CA GLU A 32 -3.62 -7.26 23.76
C GLU A 32 -4.30 -7.80 22.48
N ASN A 33 -5.39 -7.17 22.04
CA ASN A 33 -6.27 -7.73 21.00
C ASN A 33 -6.11 -7.11 19.60
N PHE A 34 -5.48 -5.94 19.48
CA PHE A 34 -5.39 -5.22 18.21
C PHE A 34 -4.01 -4.62 17.94
N VAL A 35 -3.54 -4.74 16.70
CA VAL A 35 -2.40 -3.95 16.20
C VAL A 35 -2.94 -2.86 15.29
N SER A 36 -2.75 -1.61 15.69
CA SER A 36 -3.14 -0.44 14.89
C SER A 36 -1.89 0.24 14.31
N THR A 37 -1.96 0.68 13.06
CA THR A 37 -0.97 1.58 12.48
C THR A 37 -1.66 2.61 11.58
N GLU A 38 -1.12 3.82 11.56
CA GLU A 38 -1.49 4.88 10.62
C GLU A 38 -0.46 4.99 9.47
N ASP A 39 0.64 4.23 9.55
CA ASP A 39 1.64 4.13 8.47
C ASP A 39 1.21 3.02 7.50
N ALA A 40 0.09 3.27 6.81
CA ALA A 40 -0.39 2.42 5.75
C ALA A 40 -0.91 3.25 4.57
N LYS A 41 -0.91 2.66 3.38
CA LYS A 41 -1.39 3.30 2.16
C LYS A 41 -2.03 2.32 1.22
N VAL A 42 -2.95 2.81 0.40
CA VAL A 42 -3.49 2.10 -0.77
C VAL A 42 -2.38 2.01 -1.81
N ASP A 43 -2.13 0.81 -2.28
CA ASP A 43 -1.07 0.47 -3.22
C ASP A 43 -1.62 -0.49 -4.28
N GLY A 44 -0.85 -0.71 -5.33
CA GLY A 44 -1.24 -1.64 -6.38
C GLY A 44 -0.12 -1.90 -7.36
N ASP A 45 -0.33 -2.92 -8.20
CA ASP A 45 0.68 -3.33 -9.17
C ASP A 45 0.72 -2.35 -10.35
N PHE A 46 1.78 -1.55 -10.40
CA PHE A 46 2.04 -0.64 -11.52
C PHE A 46 2.60 -1.41 -12.71
N ILE A 47 1.88 -1.37 -13.82
CA ILE A 47 2.22 -2.09 -15.05
C ILE A 47 2.62 -1.06 -16.10
N SER A 48 3.89 -1.06 -16.47
CA SER A 48 4.43 -0.17 -17.50
C SER A 48 4.06 -0.68 -18.90
N ILE A 49 3.46 0.20 -19.70
CA ILE A 49 3.29 0.00 -21.13
C ILE A 49 4.62 0.34 -21.81
N THR A 50 5.24 -0.65 -22.45
CA THR A 50 6.53 -0.50 -23.12
C THR A 50 6.44 -0.94 -24.58
N PRO A 51 7.18 -0.31 -25.50
CA PRO A 51 7.21 -0.74 -26.89
C PRO A 51 8.17 -1.93 -27.03
N GLN A 52 7.86 -2.84 -27.97
CA GLN A 52 8.72 -4.00 -28.25
C GLN A 52 9.88 -3.66 -29.20
N VAL A 53 9.71 -2.62 -30.02
CA VAL A 53 10.69 -2.13 -30.99
C VAL A 53 10.98 -0.66 -30.76
N SER A 54 12.18 -0.22 -31.12
CA SER A 54 12.56 1.19 -31.09
C SER A 54 12.07 1.89 -32.36
N GLY A 55 11.52 3.10 -32.22
CA GLY A 55 11.01 3.86 -33.35
C GLY A 55 10.40 5.19 -32.94
N LYS A 56 9.98 5.98 -33.93
CA LYS A 56 9.21 7.20 -33.67
C LYS A 56 7.76 6.83 -33.37
N LEU A 57 7.21 7.32 -32.25
CA LEU A 57 5.81 7.13 -31.91
C LEU A 57 4.94 7.97 -32.83
N LEU A 58 4.20 7.34 -33.74
CA LEU A 58 3.36 8.03 -34.73
C LEU A 58 1.99 8.40 -34.17
N GLU A 59 1.41 7.51 -33.38
CA GLU A 59 0.10 7.70 -32.76
C GLU A 59 0.17 7.17 -31.33
N PHE A 60 -0.38 7.91 -30.37
CA PHE A 60 -0.53 7.44 -29.00
C PHE A 60 -1.84 7.96 -28.38
N ASN A 61 -2.86 7.10 -28.43
CA ASN A 61 -4.23 7.36 -28.00
C ASN A 61 -4.47 7.11 -26.51
N ALA A 62 -3.41 6.87 -25.74
CA ALA A 62 -3.46 6.71 -24.29
C ALA A 62 -3.73 8.05 -23.58
N LYS A 63 -4.75 8.12 -22.72
CA LYS A 63 -4.98 9.26 -21.83
C LYS A 63 -5.05 8.82 -20.39
N GLU A 64 -4.58 9.68 -19.50
CA GLU A 64 -4.69 9.45 -18.06
C GLU A 64 -6.18 9.42 -17.65
N GLY A 65 -6.55 8.38 -16.91
CA GLY A 65 -7.93 8.09 -16.51
C GLY A 65 -8.70 7.16 -17.45
N ASP A 66 -8.18 6.86 -18.65
CA ASP A 66 -8.83 5.92 -19.56
C ASP A 66 -8.74 4.49 -19.02
N LYS A 67 -9.87 3.77 -19.14
CA LYS A 67 -9.96 2.34 -18.87
C LYS A 67 -9.64 1.59 -20.14
N ASP A 68 -8.53 0.86 -20.12
CA ASP A 68 -8.11 0.04 -21.24
C ASP A 68 -8.25 -1.44 -20.93
N VAL A 69 -8.59 -2.19 -21.97
CA VAL A 69 -8.69 -3.64 -21.94
C VAL A 69 -7.39 -4.23 -22.48
N LYS A 70 -6.99 -5.38 -21.96
CA LYS A 70 -5.85 -6.14 -22.46
C LYS A 70 -5.90 -6.28 -23.99
N ASP A 71 -4.75 -6.09 -24.62
CA ASP A 71 -4.51 -6.17 -26.06
C ASP A 71 -5.14 -5.03 -26.91
N GLN A 72 -5.81 -4.06 -26.26
CA GLN A 72 -6.30 -2.84 -26.91
C GLN A 72 -5.13 -2.03 -27.50
N ILE A 73 -5.30 -1.57 -28.74
CA ILE A 73 -4.29 -0.79 -29.44
C ILE A 73 -4.30 0.64 -28.88
N LEU A 74 -3.19 1.01 -28.24
CA LEU A 74 -2.96 2.33 -27.66
C LEU A 74 -2.22 3.26 -28.62
N GLY A 75 -1.54 2.71 -29.63
CA GLY A 75 -0.73 3.52 -30.52
C GLY A 75 0.06 2.68 -31.52
N ARG A 76 0.86 3.36 -32.34
CA ARG A 76 1.70 2.72 -33.35
C ARG A 76 3.03 3.46 -33.49
N LEU A 77 4.10 2.70 -33.63
CA LEU A 77 5.42 3.21 -33.96
C LEU A 77 5.63 3.24 -35.47
N ASP A 78 6.57 4.06 -35.90
CA ASP A 78 7.01 4.10 -37.29
C ASP A 78 7.56 2.74 -37.71
N THR A 79 7.07 2.25 -38.85
CA THR A 79 7.43 0.96 -39.43
C THR A 79 8.47 1.09 -40.53
N ASN A 80 8.87 2.33 -40.88
CA ASN A 80 9.90 2.60 -41.89
C ASN A 80 11.24 1.95 -41.47
N GLY A 81 11.50 0.75 -41.98
CA GLY A 81 12.73 -0.02 -41.72
C GLY A 81 12.53 -1.30 -40.90
N LEU A 82 11.30 -1.62 -40.46
CA LEU A 82 10.99 -2.92 -39.88
C LEU A 82 10.75 -3.96 -40.97
N ALA A 83 11.23 -5.19 -40.76
CA ALA A 83 10.87 -6.33 -41.61
C ALA A 83 9.37 -6.66 -41.46
N ASP A 84 8.73 -7.16 -42.51
CA ASP A 84 7.28 -7.46 -42.54
C ASP A 84 6.79 -8.32 -41.35
N ALA A 85 7.66 -9.19 -40.83
CA ALA A 85 7.35 -10.05 -39.68
C ALA A 85 7.23 -9.30 -38.33
N ASN A 86 7.74 -8.07 -38.23
CA ASN A 86 7.78 -7.28 -36.99
C ASN A 86 6.77 -6.13 -36.96
N ILE A 87 5.89 -6.04 -37.97
CA ILE A 87 4.89 -4.96 -38.04
C ILE A 87 3.90 -5.03 -36.87
N ASP A 88 3.54 -6.24 -36.40
CA ASP A 88 2.67 -6.37 -35.23
C ASP A 88 3.36 -5.89 -33.93
N SER A 89 4.68 -6.06 -33.82
CA SER A 89 5.48 -5.53 -32.71
C SER A 89 5.60 -3.99 -32.72
N ALA A 90 5.26 -3.34 -33.83
CA ALA A 90 5.15 -1.88 -33.92
C ALA A 90 3.80 -1.35 -33.39
N LEU A 91 2.81 -2.23 -33.17
CA LEU A 91 1.55 -1.86 -32.52
C LEU A 91 1.76 -1.86 -31.01
N LEU A 92 1.41 -0.74 -30.39
CA LEU A 92 1.43 -0.62 -28.95
C LEU A 92 0.11 -1.12 -28.38
N ARG A 93 0.17 -2.13 -27.51
CA ARG A 93 -1.00 -2.75 -26.90
C ARG A 93 -0.98 -2.62 -25.38
N ALA A 94 -2.15 -2.52 -24.77
CA ALA A 94 -2.28 -2.59 -23.33
C ALA A 94 -1.90 -4.01 -22.83
N PRO A 95 -0.94 -4.16 -21.90
CA PRO A 95 -0.48 -5.46 -21.42
C PRO A 95 -1.51 -6.18 -20.54
N THR A 96 -2.41 -5.44 -19.90
CA THR A 96 -3.46 -5.95 -19.02
C THR A 96 -4.70 -5.05 -19.08
N ASN A 97 -5.79 -5.48 -18.45
CA ASN A 97 -6.90 -4.62 -18.10
C ASN A 97 -6.47 -3.66 -16.98
N GLY A 98 -6.84 -2.38 -17.10
CA GLY A 98 -6.54 -1.41 -16.06
C GLY A 98 -6.89 0.01 -16.45
N ILE A 99 -6.48 0.95 -15.61
CA ILE A 99 -6.61 2.39 -15.84
C ILE A 99 -5.21 2.96 -16.07
N ILE A 100 -5.06 3.81 -17.07
CA ILE A 100 -3.82 4.58 -17.26
C ILE A 100 -3.77 5.66 -16.18
N ILE A 101 -2.75 5.62 -15.32
CA ILE A 101 -2.57 6.60 -14.24
C ILE A 101 -1.59 7.70 -14.59
N LYS A 102 -0.68 7.42 -15.52
CA LYS A 102 0.37 8.36 -15.90
C LYS A 102 0.84 8.10 -17.31
N LYS A 103 0.96 9.17 -18.09
CA LYS A 103 1.55 9.15 -19.43
C LYS A 103 2.94 9.78 -19.36
N GLU A 104 3.98 9.04 -19.77
CA GLU A 104 5.39 9.48 -19.69
C GLU A 104 5.93 9.95 -21.05
N THR A 105 5.20 9.72 -22.14
CA THR A 105 5.65 10.02 -23.51
C THR A 105 4.52 10.67 -24.32
N GLU A 106 4.91 11.58 -25.20
CA GLU A 106 4.00 12.25 -26.14
C GLU A 106 4.16 11.72 -27.57
N GLU A 107 3.10 11.89 -28.37
CA GLU A 107 3.14 11.57 -29.79
C GLU A 107 4.27 12.34 -30.51
N GLY A 108 4.94 11.67 -31.46
CA GLY A 108 6.03 12.23 -32.24
C GLY A 108 7.42 12.06 -31.61
N GLN A 109 7.51 11.60 -30.36
CA GLN A 109 8.79 11.32 -29.70
C GLN A 109 9.42 10.01 -30.21
N TYR A 110 10.75 9.94 -30.15
CA TYR A 110 11.47 8.70 -30.41
C TYR A 110 11.54 7.88 -29.13
N VAL A 111 11.15 6.61 -29.21
CA VAL A 111 11.08 5.70 -28.07
C VAL A 111 11.91 4.45 -28.36
N SER A 112 12.49 3.86 -27.32
CA SER A 112 13.32 2.66 -27.41
C SER A 112 12.55 1.44 -26.92
N ALA A 113 12.83 0.26 -27.47
CA ALA A 113 12.31 -0.98 -26.93
C ALA A 113 12.51 -1.06 -25.40
N GLY A 114 11.44 -1.35 -24.66
CA GLY A 114 11.45 -1.42 -23.19
C GLY A 114 11.33 -0.10 -22.44
N SER A 115 11.30 1.07 -23.10
CA SER A 115 11.04 2.34 -22.40
C SER A 115 9.59 2.45 -21.92
N THR A 116 9.37 2.98 -20.72
CA THR A 116 8.02 3.23 -20.20
C THR A 116 7.35 4.39 -20.95
N LEU A 117 6.24 4.12 -21.62
CA LEU A 117 5.44 5.13 -22.33
C LEU A 117 4.28 5.64 -21.49
N ALA A 118 3.66 4.73 -20.74
CA ALA A 118 2.60 5.02 -19.80
C ALA A 118 2.58 3.94 -18.70
N VAL A 119 1.95 4.25 -17.58
CA VAL A 119 1.77 3.34 -16.45
C VAL A 119 0.29 3.07 -16.27
N MET A 120 -0.04 1.80 -16.14
CA MET A 120 -1.39 1.31 -15.84
C MET A 120 -1.45 0.71 -14.45
N ILE A 121 -2.64 0.70 -13.86
CA ILE A 121 -2.94 -0.04 -12.63
C ILE A 121 -4.26 -0.78 -12.77
N ASP A 122 -4.37 -1.95 -12.16
CA ASP A 122 -5.63 -2.69 -12.07
C ASP A 122 -6.41 -2.22 -10.83
N PRO A 123 -7.53 -1.48 -10.98
CA PRO A 123 -8.31 -0.99 -9.84
C PRO A 123 -8.97 -2.12 -9.04
N GLU A 124 -9.12 -3.32 -9.60
CA GLU A 124 -9.73 -4.46 -8.91
C GLU A 124 -8.75 -5.17 -7.98
N LYS A 125 -7.44 -5.01 -8.20
CA LYS A 125 -6.36 -5.69 -7.44
C LYS A 125 -5.52 -4.75 -6.58
N LEU A 126 -6.16 -3.71 -6.07
CA LEU A 126 -5.52 -2.83 -5.09
C LEU A 126 -5.35 -3.56 -3.76
N TYR A 127 -4.32 -3.19 -3.01
CA TYR A 127 -4.03 -3.73 -1.68
C TYR A 127 -3.53 -2.61 -0.76
N ILE A 128 -3.45 -2.88 0.54
CA ILE A 128 -2.83 -1.96 1.51
C ILE A 128 -1.41 -2.44 1.81
N THR A 129 -0.45 -1.52 1.70
CA THR A 129 0.89 -1.71 2.24
C THR A 129 0.97 -0.98 3.58
N ALA A 130 1.18 -1.72 4.67
CA ALA A 130 1.28 -1.18 6.01
C ALA A 130 2.63 -1.47 6.66
N ASN A 131 3.27 -0.47 7.24
CA ASN A 131 4.51 -0.61 7.97
C ASN A 131 4.22 -0.78 9.47
N ILE A 132 4.46 -1.99 9.99
CA ILE A 132 4.21 -2.34 11.39
C ILE A 132 5.53 -2.42 12.15
N GLU A 133 5.59 -1.90 13.37
CA GLU A 133 6.76 -2.06 14.24
C GLU A 133 7.07 -3.55 14.49
N GLU A 134 8.35 -3.95 14.38
CA GLU A 134 8.81 -5.34 14.53
C GLU A 134 8.27 -6.03 15.81
N ILE A 135 8.22 -5.31 16.93
CA ILE A 135 7.72 -5.82 18.22
C ILE A 135 6.23 -6.23 18.15
N LYS A 136 5.45 -5.55 17.31
CA LYS A 136 4.01 -5.83 17.14
C LYS A 136 3.76 -6.93 16.11
N VAL A 137 4.73 -7.19 15.21
CA VAL A 137 4.61 -8.20 14.15
C VAL A 137 4.66 -9.63 14.68
N GLU A 138 5.31 -9.90 15.80
CA GLU A 138 5.33 -11.23 16.43
C GLU A 138 3.92 -11.76 16.75
N LYS A 139 2.97 -10.84 17.00
CA LYS A 139 1.57 -11.18 17.26
C LYS A 139 0.74 -11.37 15.97
N LEU A 140 1.28 -10.98 14.83
CA LEU A 140 0.59 -11.01 13.55
C LEU A 140 0.73 -12.36 12.86
N HIS A 141 -0.35 -12.79 12.22
CA HIS A 141 -0.41 -14.03 11.44
C HIS A 141 -1.12 -13.76 10.11
N GLU A 142 -0.66 -14.43 9.06
CA GLU A 142 -1.32 -14.44 7.75
C GLU A 142 -2.79 -14.92 7.93
N GLY A 143 -3.73 -14.23 7.28
CA GLY A 143 -5.17 -14.51 7.36
C GLY A 143 -5.95 -13.73 8.42
N GLN A 144 -5.28 -12.96 9.30
CA GLN A 144 -5.96 -12.11 10.29
C GLN A 144 -6.85 -11.06 9.62
N SER A 145 -8.01 -10.79 10.23
CA SER A 145 -8.94 -9.77 9.76
C SER A 145 -8.44 -8.36 10.09
N VAL A 146 -8.63 -7.44 9.16
CA VAL A 146 -8.18 -6.06 9.26
C VAL A 146 -9.34 -5.11 8.97
N ASP A 147 -9.57 -4.18 9.89
CA ASP A 147 -10.40 -3.01 9.61
C ASP A 147 -9.52 -1.92 9.00
N ILE A 148 -9.89 -1.44 7.82
CA ILE A 148 -9.15 -0.45 7.03
C ILE A 148 -9.98 0.83 6.97
N LYS A 149 -9.35 1.96 7.27
CA LYS A 149 -9.93 3.30 7.17
C LYS A 149 -9.11 4.09 6.18
N ILE A 150 -9.71 4.48 5.07
CA ILE A 150 -9.03 5.22 4.00
C ILE A 150 -9.40 6.69 4.11
N ASP A 151 -8.40 7.58 4.11
CA ASP A 151 -8.61 9.03 4.31
C ASP A 151 -9.48 9.66 3.21
N GLN A 152 -9.47 9.08 2.01
CA GLN A 152 -10.32 9.51 0.89
C GLN A 152 -11.82 9.41 1.22
N PHE A 153 -12.24 8.48 2.08
CA PHE A 153 -13.65 8.26 2.39
C PHE A 153 -13.92 8.51 3.87
N GLU A 154 -14.46 9.69 4.17
CA GLU A 154 -14.89 10.01 5.53
C GLU A 154 -15.97 9.03 6.01
N GLY A 155 -15.65 8.28 7.07
CA GLY A 155 -16.62 7.40 7.75
C GLY A 155 -16.88 6.04 7.09
N LYS A 156 -16.24 5.71 5.95
CA LYS A 156 -16.31 4.35 5.39
C LYS A 156 -15.17 3.48 5.93
N SER A 157 -15.54 2.34 6.48
CA SER A 157 -14.61 1.29 6.87
C SER A 157 -14.65 0.16 5.85
N PHE A 158 -13.47 -0.28 5.42
CA PHE A 158 -13.28 -1.43 4.55
C PHE A 158 -12.76 -2.59 5.38
N LYS A 159 -13.00 -3.80 4.91
CA LYS A 159 -12.47 -5.02 5.51
C LYS A 159 -11.43 -5.62 4.60
N GLY A 160 -10.38 -6.16 5.20
CA GLY A 160 -9.33 -6.87 4.50
C GLY A 160 -8.77 -8.00 5.34
N LYS A 161 -7.82 -8.72 4.75
CA LYS A 161 -7.07 -9.79 5.41
C LYS A 161 -5.59 -9.60 5.21
N VAL A 162 -4.81 -9.96 6.22
CA VAL A 162 -3.35 -10.01 6.10
C VAL A 162 -3.00 -11.11 5.09
N GLU A 163 -2.43 -10.72 3.95
CA GLU A 163 -2.00 -11.64 2.90
C GLU A 163 -0.57 -12.09 3.15
N TYR A 164 0.32 -11.13 3.44
CA TYR A 164 1.75 -11.40 3.58
C TYR A 164 2.37 -10.51 4.65
N ILE A 165 3.23 -11.11 5.47
CA ILE A 165 4.06 -10.43 6.46
C ILE A 165 5.51 -10.56 6.01
N GLY A 166 6.22 -9.45 5.85
CA GLY A 166 7.64 -9.46 5.48
C GLY A 166 8.49 -10.31 6.43
N LYS A 167 9.09 -11.40 5.94
CA LYS A 167 9.90 -12.32 6.76
C LYS A 167 11.38 -11.93 6.89
N ALA A 168 11.76 -10.75 6.38
CA ALA A 168 13.14 -10.26 6.43
C ALA A 168 13.32 -9.21 7.54
N SER A 169 13.89 -9.61 8.67
CA SER A 169 14.57 -8.67 9.56
C SER A 169 15.80 -8.13 8.82
N ASN A 170 16.02 -6.81 8.81
CA ASN A 170 17.21 -6.16 8.22
C ASN A 170 18.55 -6.76 8.75
N SER A 171 18.49 -7.52 9.84
CA SER A 171 19.58 -8.27 10.45
C SER A 171 20.17 -9.38 9.58
N ALA A 172 19.39 -10.00 8.69
CA ALA A 172 19.84 -11.14 7.89
C ALA A 172 20.80 -10.74 6.74
N PHE A 173 20.82 -9.45 6.36
CA PHE A 173 21.74 -8.91 5.34
C PHE A 173 23.06 -8.39 5.93
N SER A 174 23.24 -8.38 7.26
CA SER A 174 24.47 -7.93 7.93
C SER A 174 25.65 -8.92 7.80
N LEU A 175 25.44 -10.11 7.23
CA LEU A 175 26.52 -11.08 6.96
C LEU A 175 27.35 -10.76 5.71
N LEU A 176 27.02 -9.68 4.98
CA LEU A 176 27.84 -9.15 3.90
C LEU A 176 28.81 -8.11 4.47
N PRO A 177 30.14 -8.34 4.42
CA PRO A 177 31.09 -7.40 5.01
C PRO A 177 31.29 -6.19 4.09
N SER A 178 30.82 -5.02 4.52
CA SER A 178 31.29 -3.73 4.00
C SER A 178 31.65 -2.81 5.17
N SER A 179 32.95 -2.76 5.42
CA SER A 179 33.77 -1.71 6.06
C SER A 179 33.09 -0.61 6.90
N SER A 180 33.52 -0.56 8.17
CA SER A 180 33.79 0.63 8.99
C SER A 180 32.65 1.56 9.46
N GLY A 181 32.17 1.31 10.69
CA GLY A 181 32.17 2.24 11.83
C GLY A 181 31.25 3.47 11.83
N GLY A 182 30.26 3.49 12.74
CA GLY A 182 29.71 4.75 13.29
C GLY A 182 28.24 4.72 13.76
N THR A 183 28.05 4.59 15.08
CA THR A 183 26.81 4.83 15.87
C THR A 183 25.64 3.84 15.70
N PHE A 184 25.43 3.00 16.73
CA PHE A 184 24.19 2.24 16.90
C PHE A 184 23.10 3.19 17.43
N THR A 185 22.25 3.73 16.56
CA THR A 185 20.96 4.30 16.97
C THR A 185 19.91 3.20 16.84
N LYS A 186 19.16 2.95 17.92
CA LYS A 186 18.03 2.01 17.89
C LYS A 186 16.91 2.63 17.06
N VAL A 187 16.96 2.44 15.75
CA VAL A 187 15.83 2.74 14.87
C VAL A 187 14.74 1.70 15.13
N VAL A 188 13.48 2.14 15.25
CA VAL A 188 12.34 1.22 15.23
C VAL A 188 12.25 0.64 13.83
N GLN A 189 12.69 -0.61 13.68
CA GLN A 189 12.54 -1.33 12.43
C GLN A 189 11.05 -1.61 12.22
N LYS A 190 10.57 -1.31 11.00
CA LYS A 190 9.22 -1.62 10.58
C LYS A 190 9.26 -2.75 9.57
N VAL A 191 8.30 -3.64 9.67
CA VAL A 191 8.10 -4.76 8.77
C VAL A 191 6.92 -4.41 7.86
N PRO A 192 7.08 -4.48 6.53
CA PRO A 192 5.98 -4.28 5.60
C PRO A 192 5.03 -5.47 5.68
N VAL A 193 3.74 -5.17 5.81
CA VAL A 193 2.63 -6.11 5.82
C VAL A 193 1.71 -5.75 4.66
N LYS A 194 1.45 -6.72 3.79
CA LYS A 194 0.52 -6.61 2.67
C LYS A 194 -0.85 -7.12 3.10
N ILE A 195 -1.87 -6.31 2.88
CA ILE A 195 -3.25 -6.59 3.28
C ILE A 195 -4.14 -6.49 2.03
N GLU A 196 -4.85 -7.57 1.75
CA GLU A 196 -5.78 -7.65 0.62
C GLU A 196 -7.19 -7.21 1.06
N PHE A 197 -7.92 -6.51 0.19
CA PHE A 197 -9.31 -6.13 0.46
C PHE A 197 -10.26 -7.31 0.24
N GLU A 198 -11.25 -7.49 1.13
CA GLU A 198 -12.29 -8.52 0.93
C GLU A 198 -13.27 -8.13 -0.18
N LYS A 199 -13.55 -6.84 -0.32
CA LYS A 199 -14.42 -6.30 -1.36
C LYS A 199 -13.98 -4.88 -1.73
N ASN A 200 -13.63 -4.68 -2.99
CA ASN A 200 -13.24 -3.38 -3.51
C ASN A 200 -14.33 -2.79 -4.42
N ASP A 201 -15.39 -2.26 -3.80
CA ASP A 201 -16.51 -1.63 -4.52
C ASP A 201 -16.32 -0.12 -4.76
N ALA A 202 -15.21 0.44 -4.29
CA ALA A 202 -14.96 1.88 -4.33
C ALA A 202 -13.85 2.22 -5.32
N ASN A 203 -13.95 3.37 -5.97
CA ASN A 203 -12.89 3.91 -6.80
C ASN A 203 -11.77 4.46 -5.88
N LEU A 204 -10.92 3.57 -5.37
CA LEU A 204 -9.80 3.92 -4.51
C LEU A 204 -8.70 4.57 -5.34
N LEU A 205 -8.12 5.64 -4.82
CA LEU A 205 -6.94 6.25 -5.42
C LEU A 205 -5.66 5.60 -4.85
N PRO A 206 -4.83 4.96 -5.69
CA PRO A 206 -3.52 4.47 -5.28
C PRO A 206 -2.66 5.62 -4.71
N GLY A 207 -1.90 5.33 -3.67
CA GLY A 207 -1.08 6.31 -2.94
C GLY A 207 -1.81 7.04 -1.81
N THR A 208 -3.12 6.85 -1.62
CA THR A 208 -3.87 7.44 -0.51
C THR A 208 -3.46 6.84 0.81
N ASN A 209 -3.32 7.67 1.85
CA ASN A 209 -3.07 7.22 3.22
C ASN A 209 -4.26 6.42 3.78
N ALA A 210 -3.94 5.44 4.61
CA ALA A 210 -4.91 4.63 5.30
C ALA A 210 -4.44 4.34 6.73
N GLY A 211 -5.40 4.28 7.65
CA GLY A 211 -5.22 3.69 8.97
C GLY A 211 -5.73 2.25 8.96
N ILE A 212 -5.04 1.35 9.63
CA ILE A 212 -5.47 -0.05 9.76
C ILE A 212 -5.50 -0.50 11.21
N LYS A 213 -6.40 -1.44 11.49
CA LYS A 213 -6.54 -2.14 12.76
C LYS A 213 -6.67 -3.63 12.53
N ILE A 214 -5.60 -4.37 12.84
CA ILE A 214 -5.50 -5.82 12.69
C ILE A 214 -5.98 -6.50 13.97
N HIS A 215 -6.79 -7.55 13.84
CA HIS A 215 -7.33 -8.34 14.95
C HIS A 215 -6.39 -9.53 15.24
N ILE A 216 -5.93 -9.67 16.48
CA ILE A 216 -4.89 -10.64 16.87
C ILE A 216 -5.47 -12.00 17.32
N LYS A 217 -6.80 -12.14 17.36
CA LYS A 217 -7.51 -13.25 18.02
C LYS A 217 -7.38 -14.61 17.31
#